data_AF-A0A8H4S4V4-F1
#
_entry.id   AF-A0A8H4S4V4-F1
#
_cell.length_a   1.000
_cell.length_b   1.000
_cell.length_c   1.000
_cell.angle_alpha   90.00
_cell.angle_beta   90.00
_cell.angle_gamma   90.00
#
_symmetry.space_group_name_H-M   'P 1'
#
loop_
_entity.id
_entity.type
_entity.pdbx_description
1 polymer ?
#
loop_
_entity_poly.entity_id
_entity_poly.type
_entity_poly.pdbx_seq_one_letter_code
_entity_poly.pdbx_strand_id
1 'polypeptide(L)'
;MEKEKQVKTALLETPADGDVVTEEAIESANSMELQDATLTALMQRGSVGGEMVKKDDLWQCLFGNAKQKDDADLSAEAEREVGRFLRGEAAEQRMEG
;
A
#
# COMPACT_ATOMS: atom_id res chain seq x y z
N MET A 1 25.55 7.79 -20.30
CA MET A 1 24.93 9.02 -19.77
C MET A 1 23.66 9.42 -20.52
N GLU A 2 23.63 9.42 -21.86
CA GLU A 2 22.39 9.75 -22.61
C GLU A 2 21.25 8.73 -22.46
N LYS A 3 21.56 7.44 -22.34
CA LYS A 3 20.53 6.38 -22.14
C LYS A 3 19.90 6.44 -20.74
N GLU A 4 20.70 6.79 -19.74
CA GLU A 4 20.26 6.94 -18.34
C GLU A 4 19.35 8.17 -18.15
N LYS A 5 19.62 9.24 -18.92
CA LYS A 5 18.79 10.45 -18.92
C LYS A 5 17.42 10.18 -19.53
N GLN A 6 17.34 9.38 -20.59
CA GLN A 6 16.08 9.02 -21.25
C GLN A 6 15.19 8.12 -20.37
N VAL A 7 15.79 7.19 -19.63
CA VAL A 7 15.06 6.32 -18.67
C VAL A 7 14.48 7.13 -17.51
N LYS A 8 15.21 8.15 -17.02
CA LYS A 8 14.74 9.04 -15.96
C LYS A 8 13.62 9.98 -16.42
N THR A 9 13.61 10.38 -17.70
CA THR A 9 12.52 11.18 -18.27
C THR A 9 11.22 10.39 -18.38
N ALA A 10 11.29 9.11 -18.79
CA ALA A 10 10.10 8.25 -18.89
C ALA A 10 9.52 7.85 -17.53
N LEU A 11 10.34 7.83 -16.46
CA LEU A 11 9.90 7.50 -15.10
C LEU A 11 9.14 8.65 -14.40
N LEU A 12 9.22 9.88 -14.92
CA LEU A 12 8.63 11.09 -14.31
C LEU A 12 7.28 11.51 -14.92
N GLU A 13 6.82 10.84 -15.98
CA GLU A 13 5.51 11.12 -16.57
C GLU A 13 4.43 10.35 -15.81
N THR A 14 3.82 11.01 -14.82
CA THR A 14 2.52 10.58 -14.30
C THR A 14 1.51 10.76 -15.44
N PRO A 15 0.75 9.74 -15.85
CA PRO A 15 -0.25 9.92 -16.89
C PRO A 15 -1.24 10.98 -16.39
N ALA A 16 -1.39 12.04 -17.17
CA ALA A 16 -2.41 13.04 -16.93
C ALA A 16 -3.77 12.34 -16.86
N ASP A 17 -4.68 12.82 -16.01
CA ASP A 17 -6.04 12.29 -15.72
C ASP A 17 -6.97 12.02 -16.95
N GLY A 18 -6.47 12.16 -18.18
CA GLY A 18 -7.20 11.91 -19.42
C GLY A 18 -6.62 10.81 -20.33
N ASP A 19 -5.53 10.14 -19.97
CA ASP A 19 -5.06 8.97 -20.71
C ASP A 19 -5.77 7.73 -20.17
N VAL A 20 -6.65 7.13 -20.98
CA VAL A 20 -7.44 5.96 -20.57
C VAL A 20 -6.50 4.77 -20.48
N VAL A 21 -5.95 4.56 -19.29
CA VAL A 21 -5.21 3.35 -18.94
C VAL A 21 -6.18 2.18 -19.05
N THR A 22 -5.93 1.27 -19.99
CA THR A 22 -6.77 0.07 -20.18
C THR A 22 -6.43 -0.97 -19.12
N GLU A 23 -7.42 -1.79 -18.73
CA GLU A 23 -7.20 -2.93 -17.82
C GLU A 23 -6.07 -3.85 -18.32
N GLU A 24 -5.93 -4.02 -19.64
CA GLU A 24 -4.85 -4.79 -20.26
C GLU A 24 -3.47 -4.16 -20.03
N ALA A 25 -3.36 -2.83 -20.06
CA ALA A 25 -2.12 -2.13 -19.75
C ALA A 25 -1.73 -2.28 -18.26
N ILE A 26 -2.72 -2.27 -17.36
CA ILE A 26 -2.51 -2.49 -15.92
C ILE A 26 -2.05 -3.93 -15.67
N GLU A 27 -2.75 -4.91 -16.24
CA GLU A 27 -2.40 -6.33 -16.08
C GLU A 27 -1.00 -6.63 -16.65
N SER A 28 -0.66 -6.05 -17.80
CA SER A 28 0.67 -6.15 -18.40
C SER A 28 1.76 -5.56 -17.50
N ALA A 29 1.53 -4.37 -16.94
CA ALA A 29 2.45 -3.74 -16.02
C ALA A 29 2.64 -4.56 -14.72
N ASN A 30 1.56 -5.06 -14.13
CA ASN A 30 1.59 -5.89 -12.93
C ASN A 30 2.33 -7.21 -13.17
N SER A 31 2.09 -7.85 -14.32
CA SER A 31 2.77 -9.08 -14.71
C SER A 31 4.26 -8.85 -14.92
N MET A 32 4.64 -7.71 -15.50
CA MET A 32 6.05 -7.34 -15.68
C MET A 32 6.75 -7.09 -14.33
N GLU A 33 6.10 -6.39 -13.39
CA GLU A 33 6.65 -6.14 -12.05
C GLU A 33 6.87 -7.44 -11.27
N LEU A 34 5.92 -8.37 -11.35
CA LEU A 34 6.05 -9.69 -10.70
C LEU A 34 7.15 -10.56 -11.33
N GLN A 35 7.43 -10.40 -12.63
CA GLN A 35 8.50 -11.12 -13.32
C GLN A 35 9.89 -10.52 -13.05
N ASP A 36 9.98 -9.20 -12.91
CA ASP A 36 11.23 -8.49 -12.60
C ASP A 36 11.61 -8.60 -11.12
N ALA A 37 10.63 -8.87 -10.25
CA ALA A 37 10.88 -9.16 -8.85
C ALA A 37 11.73 -10.44 -8.68
N THR A 38 12.94 -10.29 -8.13
CA THR A 38 13.77 -11.46 -7.81
C THR A 38 13.06 -12.34 -6.77
N LEU A 39 13.00 -13.66 -7.00
CA LEU A 39 12.40 -14.61 -6.06
C LEU A 39 12.97 -14.46 -4.63
N THR A 40 14.24 -14.07 -4.52
CA THR A 40 14.91 -13.77 -3.25
C THR A 40 14.31 -12.57 -2.52
N ALA A 41 13.87 -11.52 -3.23
CA ALA A 41 13.17 -10.37 -2.64
C ALA A 41 11.75 -10.75 -2.19
N LEU A 42 11.05 -11.58 -2.97
CA LEU A 42 9.72 -12.08 -2.61
C LEU A 42 9.76 -13.06 -1.42
N MET A 43 10.81 -13.87 -1.32
CA MET A 43 11.00 -14.86 -0.26
C MET A 43 11.95 -14.38 0.85
N GLN A 44 12.15 -13.07 0.99
CA GLN A 44 13.17 -12.50 1.86
C GLN A 44 12.82 -12.67 3.35
N ARG A 45 13.22 -13.80 3.94
CA ARG A 45 12.98 -14.12 5.35
C ARG A 45 13.51 -13.03 6.29
N GLY A 46 12.68 -12.57 7.23
CA GLY A 46 13.05 -11.54 8.21
C GLY A 46 11.98 -10.46 8.31
N SER A 47 12.33 -9.27 8.79
CA SER A 47 11.39 -8.16 9.01
C SER A 47 10.74 -7.60 7.75
N VAL A 48 11.17 -8.03 6.55
CA VAL A 48 10.71 -7.53 5.24
C VAL A 48 9.89 -8.56 4.46
N GLY A 49 10.03 -9.88 4.70
CA GLY A 49 9.34 -10.93 3.92
C GLY A 49 8.39 -11.80 4.72
N GLY A 50 7.53 -11.16 5.50
CA GLY A 50 6.41 -11.81 6.20
C GLY A 50 6.77 -12.36 7.58
N GLU A 51 5.76 -12.48 8.43
CA GLU A 51 5.89 -13.04 9.77
C GLU A 51 6.05 -14.57 9.71
N MET A 52 7.01 -15.10 10.48
CA MET A 52 7.14 -16.55 10.66
C MET A 52 6.09 -17.05 11.65
N VAL A 53 5.03 -17.66 11.13
CA VAL A 53 3.95 -18.24 11.95
C VAL A 53 4.18 -19.74 12.14
N LYS A 54 3.92 -20.25 13.35
CA LYS A 54 3.96 -21.71 13.61
C LYS A 54 2.85 -22.40 12.81
N LYS A 55 3.09 -23.65 12.42
CA LYS A 55 2.13 -24.43 11.60
C LYS A 55 0.72 -24.47 12.20
N ASP A 56 0.63 -24.57 13.53
CA ASP A 56 -0.65 -24.68 14.24
C ASP A 56 -1.34 -23.32 14.44
N ASP A 57 -0.63 -22.21 14.21
CA ASP A 57 -1.10 -20.84 14.49
C ASP A 57 -1.50 -20.09 13.20
N LEU A 58 -1.19 -20.60 12.00
CA LEU A 58 -1.43 -19.91 10.73
C LEU A 58 -2.91 -19.50 10.54
N TRP A 59 -3.83 -20.43 10.80
CA TRP A 59 -5.26 -20.17 10.66
C TRP A 59 -5.77 -19.14 11.67
N GLN A 60 -5.22 -19.13 12.89
CA GLN A 60 -5.57 -18.14 13.90
C GLN A 60 -5.00 -16.75 13.56
N CYS A 61 -3.81 -16.67 12.99
CA CYS A 61 -3.24 -15.39 12.54
C CYS A 61 -3.99 -14.79 11.34
N LEU A 62 -4.47 -15.62 10.40
CA LEU A 62 -5.18 -15.16 9.18
C LEU A 62 -6.67 -14.89 9.41
N PHE A 63 -7.33 -15.74 10.20
CA PHE A 63 -8.79 -15.75 10.33
C PHE A 63 -9.27 -15.85 11.78
N GLY A 64 -8.36 -15.95 12.74
CA GLY A 64 -8.72 -15.90 14.14
C GLY A 64 -9.16 -14.50 14.52
N ASN A 65 -10.10 -14.41 15.46
CA ASN A 65 -10.45 -13.13 16.05
C ASN A 65 -9.22 -12.64 16.83
N ALA A 66 -8.56 -11.60 16.32
CA ALA A 66 -7.56 -10.88 17.08
C ALA A 66 -8.25 -10.41 18.36
N LYS A 67 -8.01 -11.09 19.47
CA LYS A 67 -8.36 -10.54 20.78
C LYS A 67 -7.54 -9.28 20.88
N GLN A 68 -8.17 -8.14 20.62
CA GLN A 68 -7.59 -6.84 20.88
C GLN A 68 -7.11 -6.92 22.32
N LYS A 69 -5.79 -6.84 22.53
CA LYS A 69 -5.26 -6.62 23.86
C LYS A 69 -5.93 -5.31 24.29
N ASP A 70 -6.74 -5.40 25.34
CA ASP A 70 -7.61 -4.32 25.84
C ASP A 70 -6.86 -3.02 26.21
N ASP A 71 -5.52 -2.99 26.10
CA ASP A 71 -4.66 -1.82 26.32
C ASP A 71 -4.54 -0.88 25.11
N ALA A 72 -4.98 -1.27 23.90
CA ALA A 72 -4.80 -0.47 22.68
C ALA A 72 -5.95 0.52 22.38
N ASP A 73 -7.05 0.47 23.12
CA ASP A 73 -8.33 0.98 22.59
C ASP A 73 -8.56 2.48 22.80
N LEU A 74 -7.91 3.11 23.80
CA LEU A 74 -8.08 4.54 24.07
C LEU A 74 -7.32 5.44 23.08
N SER A 75 -6.12 5.06 22.64
CA SER A 75 -5.34 5.84 21.66
C SER A 75 -5.96 5.76 20.27
N ALA A 76 -6.41 4.57 19.87
CA ALA A 76 -6.99 4.37 18.56
C ALA A 76 -8.33 5.11 18.39
N GLU A 77 -9.17 5.17 19.42
CA GLU A 77 -10.41 5.96 19.38
C GLU A 77 -10.13 7.47 19.30
N ALA A 78 -9.16 7.97 20.07
CA ALA A 78 -8.74 9.37 20.00
C ALA A 78 -8.20 9.74 18.61
N GLU A 79 -7.36 8.89 18.01
CA GLU A 79 -6.83 9.08 16.65
C GLU A 79 -7.95 9.03 15.59
N ARG A 80 -8.94 8.15 15.76
CA ARG A 80 -10.12 8.10 14.89
C ARG A 80 -10.90 9.40 14.93
N GLU A 81 -11.12 9.97 16.11
CA GLU A 81 -11.89 11.21 16.28
C GLU A 81 -11.15 12.42 15.70
N VAL A 82 -9.84 12.57 15.99
CA VAL A 82 -9.01 13.61 15.39
C VAL A 82 -8.99 13.50 13.86
N GLY A 83 -8.87 12.28 13.34
CA GLY A 83 -8.91 12.03 11.90
C GLY A 83 -10.25 12.40 11.26
N ARG A 84 -11.38 12.16 11.95
CA ARG A 84 -12.71 12.58 11.47
C ARG A 84 -12.82 14.10 11.40
N PHE A 85 -12.40 14.79 12.45
CA PHE A 85 -12.43 16.26 12.51
C PHE A 85 -11.60 16.90 11.39
N LEU A 86 -10.33 16.50 11.24
CA LEU A 86 -9.45 17.05 10.20
C LEU A 86 -9.95 16.81 8.78
N ARG A 87 -10.56 15.64 8.52
CA ARG A 87 -11.17 15.35 7.21
C ARG A 87 -12.43 16.17 6.96
N GLY A 88 -13.22 16.45 8.00
CA GLY A 88 -14.39 17.33 7.92
C GLY A 88 -14.00 18.76 7.57
N GLU A 89 -13.07 19.34 8.32
CA GLU A 89 -12.53 20.69 8.07
C GLU A 89 -11.95 20.82 6.66
N ALA A 90 -11.17 19.82 6.23
CA ALA A 90 -10.62 19.81 4.88
C ALA A 90 -11.70 19.71 3.79
N ALA A 91 -12.84 19.07 4.06
CA ALA A 91 -13.96 19.02 3.12
C ALA A 91 -14.69 20.35 3.04
N GLU A 92 -14.88 21.03 4.17
CA GLU A 92 -15.52 22.35 4.22
C GLU A 92 -14.68 23.42 3.51
N GLN A 93 -13.36 23.40 3.68
CA GLN A 93 -12.43 24.29 2.95
C GLN A 93 -12.47 24.08 1.43
N ARG A 94 -12.82 22.87 0.95
CA ARG A 94 -13.01 22.59 -0.49
C ARG A 94 -14.36 23.08 -1.01
N MET A 95 -15.33 23.35 -0.14
CA MET A 95 -16.64 23.87 -0.51
C MET A 95 -16.69 25.40 -0.47
N GLU A 96 -15.83 26.03 0.33
CA GLU A 96 -15.73 27.49 0.45
C GLU A 96 -14.72 28.14 -0.54
N GLY A 97 -13.90 27.34 -1.23
CA GLY A 97 -12.99 27.79 -2.30
C GLY A 97 -13.57 27.61 -3.69
#